data_AF-A0A969G9B2-F1
#
_entry.id   AF-A0A969G9B2-F1
#
_cell.length_a   1.000
_cell.length_b   1.000
_cell.length_c   1.000
_cell.angle_alpha   90.00
_cell.angle_beta   90.00
_cell.angle_gamma   90.00
#
_symmetry.space_group_name_H-M   'P 1'
#
loop_
_entity.id
_entity.type
_entity.pdbx_description
1 polymer ?
#
loop_
_entity_poly.entity_id
_entity_poly.type
_entity_poly.pdbx_seq_one_letter_code
_entity_poly.pdbx_strand_id
1 'polypeptide(L)'
;MKKKLIIVSIILLPIVAFIFHILFSTGFFKTIDHKMNGKIFATVPIAGVEDLSVDEDDNFAIFISYDRAAERDGKPHQNAIHIMDFNPILLP
;
A
#
# COMPACT_ATOMS: atom_id res chain seq x y z
N MET A 1 -40.85 24.32 14.21
CA MET A 1 -39.38 24.16 14.32
C MET A 1 -38.98 22.71 14.61
N LYS A 2 -39.49 22.07 15.67
CA LYS A 2 -39.18 20.66 16.02
C LYS A 2 -39.41 19.64 14.88
N LYS A 3 -40.51 19.73 14.14
CA LYS A 3 -40.81 18.83 13.00
C LYS A 3 -39.79 18.94 11.85
N LYS A 4 -39.30 20.15 11.55
CA LYS A 4 -38.27 20.38 10.52
C LYS A 4 -36.92 19.80 10.96
N LEU A 5 -36.58 19.95 12.23
CA LEU A 5 -35.38 19.33 12.82
C LEU A 5 -35.41 17.80 12.75
N ILE A 6 -36.57 17.18 13.00
CA ILE A 6 -36.74 15.72 12.88
C ILE A 6 -36.50 15.27 11.43
N ILE A 7 -37.10 15.94 10.45
CA ILE A 7 -36.93 15.60 9.03
C ILE A 7 -35.47 15.74 8.61
N VAL A 8 -34.81 16.84 8.99
CA VAL A 8 -33.38 17.05 8.71
C VAL A 8 -32.53 15.94 9.36
N SER A 9 -32.84 15.56 10.60
CA SER A 9 -32.09 14.51 11.30
C SER A 9 -32.24 13.14 10.65
N ILE A 10 -33.43 12.78 10.18
CA ILE A 10 -33.69 11.50 9.49
C ILE A 10 -32.87 11.39 8.20
N ILE A 11 -32.61 12.50 7.52
CA ILE A 11 -31.81 12.52 6.29
C ILE A 11 -30.31 12.57 6.60
N LEU A 12 -29.90 13.42 7.54
CA LEU A 12 -28.48 13.67 7.81
C LEU A 12 -27.81 12.52 8.55
N LEU A 13 -28.53 11.88 9.49
CA LEU A 13 -27.99 10.82 10.32
C LEU A 13 -27.48 9.60 9.53
N PRO A 14 -28.21 9.03 8.55
CA PRO A 14 -27.68 7.93 7.74
C PRO A 14 -26.49 8.35 6.88
N ILE A 15 -26.44 9.60 6.40
CA ILE A 15 -25.28 10.11 5.64
C ILE A 15 -24.04 10.16 6.54
N VAL A 16 -24.18 10.73 7.73
CA VAL A 16 -23.08 10.79 8.72
C VAL A 16 -22.65 9.38 9.11
N ALA A 17 -23.59 8.48 9.38
CA ALA A 17 -23.29 7.09 9.71
C ALA A 17 -22.54 6.37 8.58
N PHE A 18 -22.94 6.60 7.32
CA PHE A 18 -22.27 6.04 6.15
C PHE A 18 -20.84 6.56 5.97
N ILE A 19 -20.64 7.88 6.11
CA ILE A 19 -19.29 8.48 6.08
C ILE A 19 -18.43 7.88 7.19
N PHE A 20 -18.96 7.81 8.42
CA PHE A 20 -18.24 7.24 9.55
C PHE A 20 -17.88 5.78 9.33
N HIS A 21 -18.81 5.01 8.73
CA HIS A 21 -18.57 3.61 8.39
C HIS A 21 -17.42 3.47 7.40
N ILE A 22 -17.38 4.28 6.33
CA ILE A 22 -16.28 4.26 5.35
C ILE A 22 -14.95 4.59 6.02
N LEU A 23 -14.89 5.70 6.77
CA LEU A 23 -13.64 6.12 7.42
C LEU A 23 -13.13 5.05 8.40
N PHE A 24 -14.04 4.42 9.15
CA PHE A 24 -13.65 3.38 10.10
C PHE A 24 -13.23 2.08 9.39
N SER A 25 -14.01 1.60 8.42
CA SER A 25 -13.77 0.30 7.75
C SER A 25 -12.54 0.31 6.85
N THR A 26 -12.22 1.45 6.24
CA THR A 26 -11.02 1.64 5.42
C THR A 26 -9.75 1.90 6.24
N GLY A 27 -9.87 1.98 7.57
CA GLY A 27 -8.72 2.22 8.45
C GLY A 27 -8.21 3.65 8.42
N PHE A 28 -9.02 4.63 8.03
CA PHE A 28 -8.64 6.06 7.99
C PHE A 28 -8.08 6.56 9.34
N PHE A 29 -8.59 6.03 10.45
CA PHE A 29 -8.13 6.39 11.81
C PHE A 29 -7.05 5.44 12.37
N LYS A 30 -6.60 4.45 11.60
CA LYS A 30 -5.64 3.46 12.07
C LYS A 30 -4.23 4.07 12.08
N THR A 31 -3.62 4.17 13.26
CA THR A 31 -2.20 4.50 13.37
C THR A 31 -1.36 3.24 13.09
N ILE A 32 -0.41 3.33 12.18
CA ILE A 32 0.56 2.25 11.90
C ILE A 32 1.83 2.53 12.71
N ASP A 33 2.17 1.62 13.60
CA ASP A 33 3.44 1.62 14.31
C ASP A 33 4.45 0.77 13.53
N HIS A 34 5.55 1.38 13.09
CA HIS A 34 6.56 0.70 12.28
C HIS A 34 7.44 -0.21 13.16
N LYS A 35 6.96 -1.43 13.40
CA LYS A 35 7.71 -2.46 14.13
C LYS A 35 8.38 -3.41 13.13
N MET A 36 9.70 -3.35 13.03
CA MET A 36 10.51 -4.35 12.32
C MET A 36 11.18 -5.26 13.35
N ASN A 37 10.79 -6.53 13.38
CA ASN A 37 11.49 -7.55 14.16
C ASN A 37 12.55 -8.21 13.28
N GLY A 38 13.69 -7.55 13.12
CA GLY A 38 14.79 -8.06 12.29
C GLY A 38 15.91 -7.04 12.05
N LYS A 39 16.88 -7.40 11.21
CA LYS A 39 17.92 -6.50 10.71
C LYS A 39 17.77 -6.38 9.19
N ILE A 40 17.91 -5.18 8.65
CA ILE A 40 17.98 -4.97 7.20
C ILE A 40 19.29 -5.59 6.70
N PHE A 41 19.18 -6.59 5.83
CA PHE A 41 20.34 -7.24 5.23
C PHE A 41 20.80 -6.53 3.95
N ALA A 42 19.85 -6.10 3.11
CA ALA A 42 20.10 -5.38 1.87
C ALA A 42 18.99 -4.37 1.59
N THR A 43 19.28 -3.35 0.79
CA THR A 43 18.31 -2.36 0.30
C THR A 43 18.53 -2.17 -1.19
N VAL A 44 17.47 -2.39 -1.97
CA VAL A 44 17.52 -2.27 -3.44
C VAL A 44 16.60 -1.11 -3.84
N PRO A 45 17.09 -0.11 -4.59
CA PRO A 45 16.33 1.09 -4.91
C PRO A 45 15.37 0.85 -6.09
N ILE A 46 14.28 0.12 -5.86
CA ILE A 46 13.22 -0.13 -6.86
C ILE A 46 11.98 0.70 -6.49
N ALA A 47 11.55 1.59 -7.38
CA ALA A 47 10.34 2.39 -7.17
C ALA A 47 9.09 1.55 -7.43
N GLY A 48 8.08 1.69 -6.55
CA GLY A 48 6.75 1.15 -6.79
C GLY A 48 6.67 -0.38 -6.83
N VAL A 49 7.44 -1.11 -6.02
CA VAL A 49 7.23 -2.56 -5.86
C VAL A 49 5.84 -2.82 -5.28
N GLU A 50 5.03 -3.58 -6.01
CA GLU A 50 3.64 -3.90 -5.63
C GLU A 50 3.51 -5.32 -5.12
N ASP A 51 4.12 -6.25 -5.84
CA ASP A 51 4.11 -7.68 -5.54
C ASP A 51 5.53 -8.24 -5.45
N LEU A 52 5.70 -9.22 -4.57
CA LEU A 52 6.94 -9.95 -4.34
C LEU A 52 6.63 -11.44 -4.16
N SER A 53 7.41 -12.27 -4.83
CA SER A 53 7.40 -13.72 -4.65
C SER A 53 8.82 -14.22 -4.42
N VAL A 54 8.97 -15.20 -3.54
CA VAL A 54 10.25 -15.86 -3.26
C VAL A 54 10.12 -17.32 -3.65
N ASP A 55 11.08 -17.82 -4.41
CA ASP A 55 11.29 -19.23 -4.63
C ASP A 55 12.45 -19.69 -3.73
N GLU A 56 12.12 -20.44 -2.68
CA GLU A 56 13.08 -20.94 -1.72
C GLU A 56 13.85 -22.16 -2.23
N ASP A 57 13.28 -22.93 -3.16
CA ASP A 57 13.91 -24.14 -3.71
C ASP A 57 15.03 -23.75 -4.69
N ASP A 58 14.75 -22.75 -5.54
CA ASP A 58 15.69 -22.25 -6.56
C ASP A 58 16.48 -20.99 -6.11
N ASN A 59 16.27 -20.51 -4.88
CA ASN A 59 16.98 -19.40 -4.24
C ASN A 59 16.92 -18.06 -5.01
N PHE A 60 15.73 -17.62 -5.43
CA PHE A 60 15.55 -16.29 -6.03
C PHE A 60 14.25 -15.62 -5.59
N ALA A 61 14.16 -14.32 -5.82
CA ALA A 61 12.93 -13.55 -5.66
C ALA A 61 12.57 -12.76 -6.93
N ILE A 62 11.27 -12.63 -7.18
CA ILE A 62 10.70 -11.80 -8.24
C ILE A 62 10.01 -10.60 -7.58
N PHE A 63 10.25 -9.41 -8.14
CA PHE A 63 9.60 -8.17 -7.73
C PHE A 63 8.89 -7.57 -8.94
N ILE A 64 7.61 -7.27 -8.81
CA ILE A 64 6.84 -6.59 -9.86
C ILE A 64 6.71 -5.12 -9.44
N SER A 65 7.21 -4.22 -10.28
CA SER A 65 7.23 -2.79 -9.98
C SER A 65 6.44 -1.95 -10.97
N TYR A 66 5.70 -0.98 -10.45
CA TYR A 66 5.00 0.03 -11.21
C TYR A 66 5.04 1.38 -10.49
N ASP A 67 5.75 2.36 -11.05
CA ASP A 67 5.92 3.67 -10.43
C ASP A 67 4.68 4.56 -10.66
N ARG A 68 3.62 4.28 -9.89
CA ARG A 68 2.35 5.04 -9.90
C ARG A 68 2.56 6.54 -9.63
N ALA A 69 3.55 6.89 -8.82
CA ALA A 69 3.78 8.28 -8.43
C ALA A 69 4.37 9.07 -9.60
N ALA A 70 5.37 8.51 -10.29
CA ALA A 70 5.93 9.13 -11.48
C ALA A 70 4.91 9.25 -12.61
N GLU A 71 4.11 8.21 -12.85
CA GLU A 71 3.06 8.25 -13.87
C GLU A 71 2.03 9.36 -13.60
N ARG A 72 1.48 9.41 -12.37
CA ARG A 72 0.53 10.47 -11.96
C ARG A 72 1.10 11.87 -12.17
N ASP A 73 2.38 12.05 -11.88
CA ASP A 73 3.06 13.34 -11.99
C ASP A 73 3.52 13.67 -13.43
N GLY A 74 3.26 12.79 -14.41
CA GLY A 74 3.71 12.96 -15.79
C GLY A 74 5.23 12.88 -15.96
N LYS A 75 5.93 12.22 -15.03
CA LYS A 75 7.38 12.02 -15.06
C LYS A 75 7.71 10.69 -15.75
N PRO A 76 8.94 10.51 -16.26
CA PRO A 76 9.42 9.19 -16.66
C PRO A 76 9.25 8.20 -15.50
N HIS A 77 8.58 7.09 -15.76
CA HIS A 77 8.29 6.05 -14.76
C HIS A 77 9.10 4.78 -15.07
N GLN A 78 9.42 4.03 -14.02
CA GLN A 78 10.13 2.75 -14.14
C GLN A 78 9.19 1.61 -13.77
N ASN A 79 8.85 0.80 -14.77
CA ASN A 79 8.00 -0.38 -14.60
C ASN A 79 8.78 -1.59 -15.11
N ALA A 80 8.93 -2.62 -14.29
CA ALA A 80 9.68 -3.81 -14.65
C ALA A 80 9.34 -5.01 -13.76
N ILE A 81 9.75 -6.18 -14.22
CA ILE A 81 9.86 -7.39 -13.42
C ILE A 81 11.35 -7.55 -13.10
N HIS A 82 11.69 -7.52 -11.82
CA HIS A 82 13.06 -7.66 -11.33
C HIS A 82 13.25 -9.06 -10.75
N ILE A 83 14.44 -9.63 -10.95
CA ILE A 83 14.83 -10.90 -10.35
C ILE A 83 16.05 -10.64 -9.46
N MET A 84 16.00 -11.14 -8.23
CA MET A 84 17.13 -11.15 -7.31
C MET A 84 17.52 -12.59 -7.05
N ASP A 85 18.74 -12.94 -7.46
CA ASP A 85 19.35 -14.23 -7.16
C ASP A 85 20.00 -14.17 -5.77
N PHE A 86 19.73 -15.15 -4.91
CA PHE A 86 20.29 -15.26 -3.57
C PHE A 86 21.49 -16.21 -3.49
N ASN A 87 21.87 -16.84 -4.60
CA ASN A 87 23.01 -17.74 -4.61
C ASN A 87 24.31 -16.96 -4.31
N PRO A 88 25.18 -17.47 -3.42
CA PRO A 88 26.36 -16.75 -2.93
C PRO A 88 27.51 -16.61 -3.94
N ILE A 89 27.27 -16.90 -5.22
CA ILE A 89 28.26 -16.79 -6.29
C ILE A 89 27.73 -15.73 -7.25
N LEU A 90 28.48 -14.63 -7.39
CA LEU A 90 28.25 -13.45 -8.24
C LEU A 90 27.67 -12.19 -7.56
N LEU A 91 28.11 -11.86 -6.34
CA LEU A 91 28.38 -10.45 -6.05
C LEU A 91 29.78 -10.13 -6.60
N PRO A 92 29.95 -9.11 -7.47
CA PRO A 92 31.26 -8.68 -7.93
C PRO A 92 32.17 -8.20 -6.78
#